data_AF-A0A1J0EG86-F1
#
_entry.id   AF-A0A1J0EG86-F1
#
_cell.length_a   1.000
_cell.length_b   1.000
_cell.length_c   1.000
_cell.angle_alpha   90.00
_cell.angle_beta   90.00
_cell.angle_gamma   90.00
#
_symmetry.space_group_name_H-M   'P 1'
#
loop_
_entity.id
_entity.type
_entity.pdbx_description
1 polymer ?
#
loop_
_entity_poly.entity_id
_entity_poly.type
_entity_poly.pdbx_seq_one_letter_code
_entity_poly.pdbx_strand_id
1 'polypeptide(L)'
;MADGVEARGNSVRVYFRFNGELCRELVPGGNTSANREHAKRLVTVIEYEIQAGTFDYRRHFPESTKLAENSFGHYLDLWLTIKGNSVAATSFRGYKNKAEVHVRPRWGDIQIDQIDHLDLQEWIQGPLSKRLKNKTIRDIISNVRQVFRLYRTRKKVAHDPTEGLFVRLPDPEAPDPFTRAEIKQILETHTSRTQELLMVQFMIWAGPRVSETIALAWEDVDLKQGTVTFRRSKVRGAYRVTKTRRSTRKVRLLEPAWDALRKLDAINQLKTVDTVDVVERDNKTVRKHKLHFVFLNTKSGLPHVSDFVVRDRFFKAHLKAAGVRYRGPGQCRHTYASQLLTTGVASVDWIAEQMGHTSANMIRQHYGMWINEDGPDVIGMLQHALSIQPPDGDKAP
;
A
#
# COMPACT_ATOMS: atom_id res chain seq x y z
N MET A 1 19.01 47.62 19.19
CA MET A 1 19.99 47.31 18.13
C MET A 1 19.47 47.93 16.84
N ALA A 2 19.85 49.17 16.55
CA ALA A 2 19.12 50.04 15.62
C ALA A 2 19.40 49.78 14.13
N ASP A 3 20.54 49.16 13.78
CA ASP A 3 21.02 49.11 12.38
C ASP A 3 21.00 47.69 11.77
N GLY A 4 20.32 46.73 12.39
CA GLY A 4 20.32 45.33 11.93
C GLY A 4 21.69 44.62 12.06
N VAL A 5 22.66 45.19 12.77
CA VAL A 5 24.00 44.61 12.99
C VAL A 5 24.28 44.40 14.47
N GLU A 6 24.87 43.25 14.82
CA GLU A 6 25.40 42.96 16.15
C GLU A 6 26.87 42.58 16.05
N ALA A 7 27.72 43.25 16.83
CA ALA A 7 29.12 42.86 17.00
C ALA A 7 29.29 42.16 18.35
N ARG A 8 29.74 40.91 18.35
CA ARG A 8 29.93 40.10 19.57
C ARG A 8 31.27 39.36 19.53
N GLY A 9 32.13 39.66 20.51
CA GLY A 9 33.48 39.08 20.57
C GLY A 9 34.26 39.34 19.27
N ASN A 10 34.76 38.28 18.66
CA ASN A 10 35.48 38.34 17.38
C ASN A 10 34.58 38.17 16.13
N SER A 11 33.27 38.34 16.26
CA SER A 11 32.32 38.15 15.14
C SER A 11 31.36 39.32 14.95
N VAL A 12 30.91 39.50 13.70
CA VAL A 12 29.84 40.42 13.33
C VAL A 12 28.69 39.60 12.75
N ARG A 13 27.46 39.93 13.14
CA ARG A 13 26.23 39.32 12.64
C ARG A 13 25.29 40.36 12.06
N VAL A 14 24.57 39.98 11.02
CA VAL A 14 23.48 40.75 10.43
C VAL A 14 22.13 40.14 10.77
N TYR A 15 21.12 40.99 10.90
CA TYR A 15 19.76 40.69 11.30
C TYR A 15 18.81 41.32 10.30
N PHE A 16 17.92 40.53 9.72
CA PHE A 16 16.89 41.00 8.80
C PHE A 16 15.67 40.07 8.87
N ARG A 17 14.50 40.55 8.45
CA ARG A 17 13.28 39.72 8.38
C ARG A 17 13.06 39.23 6.95
N PHE A 18 12.93 37.93 6.77
CA PHE A 18 12.60 37.31 5.48
C PHE A 18 11.54 36.23 5.68
N ASN A 19 10.49 36.22 4.84
CA ASN A 19 9.36 35.28 4.94
C ASN A 19 8.79 35.14 6.36
N GLY A 20 8.64 36.26 7.06
CA GLY A 20 8.07 36.34 8.41
C GLY A 20 9.01 35.91 9.55
N GLU A 21 10.22 35.44 9.25
CA GLU A 21 11.21 35.01 10.25
C GLU A 21 12.36 36.00 10.40
N LEU A 22 12.90 36.10 11.62
CA LEU A 22 14.11 36.84 11.90
C LEU A 22 15.33 35.97 11.54
N CYS A 23 16.05 36.37 10.49
CA CYS A 23 17.28 35.74 10.04
C CYS A 23 18.48 36.38 10.76
N ARG A 24 19.49 35.55 11.06
CA ARG A 24 20.72 35.96 11.77
C ARG A 24 21.88 35.25 11.08
N GLU A 25 22.77 36.01 10.47
CA GLU A 25 23.88 35.46 9.70
C GLU A 25 25.21 36.08 10.10
N LEU A 26 26.27 35.29 10.04
CA LEU A 26 27.62 35.74 10.32
C LEU A 26 28.23 36.40 9.09
N VAL A 27 28.94 37.51 9.31
CA VAL A 27 29.73 38.16 8.27
C VAL A 27 31.18 37.65 8.36
N PRO A 28 31.76 37.13 7.26
CA PRO A 28 33.16 36.69 7.25
C PRO A 28 34.16 37.81 7.61
N GLY A 29 35.34 37.43 8.13
CA GLY A 29 36.45 38.36 8.34
C GLY A 29 36.60 38.93 9.76
N GLY A 30 35.77 38.53 10.72
CA GLY A 30 35.92 38.90 12.13
C GLY A 30 35.43 40.31 12.50
N ASN A 31 35.61 40.70 13.77
CA ASN A 31 35.06 41.94 14.32
C ASN A 31 35.97 43.18 14.14
N THR A 32 36.06 43.68 12.91
CA THR A 32 36.79 44.92 12.56
C THR A 32 35.82 46.07 12.27
N SER A 33 36.30 47.31 12.35
CA SER A 33 35.51 48.50 11.97
C SER A 33 35.04 48.43 10.51
N ALA A 34 35.91 47.99 9.60
CA ALA A 34 35.60 47.79 8.19
C ALA A 34 34.47 46.77 7.98
N ASN A 35 34.49 45.65 8.71
CA ASN A 35 33.46 44.61 8.59
C ASN A 35 32.12 45.04 9.20
N ARG A 36 32.11 45.88 10.25
CA ARG A 36 30.87 46.46 10.79
C ARG A 36 30.21 47.38 9.77
N GLU A 37 30.99 48.21 9.08
CA GLU A 37 30.47 49.09 8.03
C GLU A 37 30.01 48.30 6.79
N HIS A 38 30.73 47.24 6.42
CA HIS A 38 30.27 46.32 5.39
C HIS A 38 28.96 45.62 5.77
N ALA A 39 28.83 45.15 7.02
CA ALA A 39 27.63 44.50 7.53
C ALA A 39 26.40 45.43 7.50
N LYS A 40 26.57 46.73 7.84
CA LYS A 40 25.49 47.72 7.73
C LYS A 40 25.03 47.89 6.28
N ARG A 41 25.98 48.07 5.36
CA ARG A 41 25.67 48.18 3.92
C ARG A 41 24.96 46.92 3.41
N LEU A 42 25.40 45.73 3.85
CA LEU A 42 24.80 44.47 3.49
C LEU A 42 23.34 44.39 3.95
N VAL A 43 23.02 44.79 5.19
CA VAL A 43 21.63 44.85 5.68
C VAL A 43 20.78 45.75 4.79
N THR A 44 21.25 46.95 4.46
CA THR A 44 20.51 47.88 3.57
C THR A 44 20.24 47.28 2.19
N VAL A 45 21.23 46.61 1.59
CA VAL A 45 21.07 45.93 0.29
C VAL A 45 20.03 44.81 0.40
N ILE A 46 20.12 43.98 1.44
CA ILE A 46 19.19 42.88 1.67
C ILE A 46 17.76 43.39 1.86
N GLU A 47 17.56 44.42 2.68
CA GLU A 47 16.23 45.00 2.91
C GLU A 47 15.63 45.57 1.63
N TYR A 48 16.42 46.25 0.81
CA TYR A 48 15.99 46.74 -0.50
C TYR A 48 15.58 45.59 -1.44
N GLU A 49 16.41 44.54 -1.54
CA GLU A 49 16.12 43.39 -2.38
C GLU A 49 14.90 42.61 -1.91
N ILE A 50 14.65 42.53 -0.60
CA ILE A 50 13.46 41.89 -0.03
C ILE A 50 12.22 42.71 -0.42
N GLN A 51 12.28 44.04 -0.31
CA GLN A 51 11.18 44.92 -0.73
C GLN A 51 10.93 44.86 -2.24
N ALA A 52 11.99 44.77 -3.04
CA ALA A 52 11.90 44.63 -4.50
C ALA A 52 11.51 43.22 -4.95
N GLY A 53 11.44 42.24 -4.05
CA GLY A 53 11.15 40.84 -4.38
C GLY A 53 12.27 40.11 -5.12
N THR A 54 13.49 40.64 -5.13
CA THR A 54 14.66 40.10 -5.86
C THR A 54 15.71 39.45 -4.95
N PHE A 55 15.46 39.42 -3.64
CA PHE A 55 16.38 38.85 -2.66
C PHE A 55 16.59 37.34 -2.87
N ASP A 56 17.85 36.98 -3.13
CA ASP A 56 18.32 35.59 -3.15
C ASP A 56 19.20 35.32 -1.93
N TYR A 57 18.67 34.53 -0.99
CA TYR A 57 19.37 34.16 0.24
C TYR A 57 20.70 33.46 -0.04
N ARG A 58 20.75 32.59 -1.06
CA ARG A 58 21.95 31.80 -1.39
C ARG A 58 23.07 32.68 -1.92
N ARG A 59 22.72 33.73 -2.67
CA ARG A 59 23.70 34.69 -3.20
C ARG A 59 24.44 35.41 -2.07
N HIS A 60 23.75 35.78 -0.99
CA HIS A 60 24.35 36.51 0.13
C HIS A 60 24.99 35.58 1.17
N PHE A 61 24.40 34.42 1.43
CA PHE A 61 24.84 33.51 2.50
C PHE A 61 24.93 32.06 2.02
N PRO A 62 25.85 31.73 1.08
CA PRO A 62 25.91 30.41 0.45
C PRO A 62 26.16 29.25 1.43
N GLU A 63 26.87 29.52 2.53
CA GLU A 63 27.23 28.54 3.57
C GLU A 63 26.24 28.53 4.76
N SER A 64 25.10 29.22 4.65
CA SER A 64 24.13 29.27 5.75
C SER A 64 23.47 27.92 5.97
N THR A 65 23.40 27.49 7.24
CA THR A 65 22.64 26.29 7.65
C THR A 65 21.15 26.41 7.32
N LYS A 66 20.62 27.64 7.20
CA LYS A 66 19.21 27.88 6.83
C LYS A 66 18.90 27.43 5.40
N LEU A 67 19.88 27.47 4.48
CA LEU A 67 19.69 26.94 3.12
C LEU A 67 19.57 25.43 3.11
N ALA A 68 20.37 24.74 3.94
CA ALA A 68 20.28 23.29 4.10
C ALA A 68 18.91 22.91 4.70
N GLU A 69 18.46 23.64 5.73
CA GLU A 69 17.19 23.41 6.43
C GLU A 69 15.93 23.80 5.63
N ASN A 70 16.06 24.60 4.57
CA ASN A 70 14.96 24.98 3.68
C ASN A 70 14.94 24.18 2.36
N SER A 71 15.88 23.26 2.15
CA SER A 71 15.85 22.35 1.00
C SER A 71 14.67 21.37 1.07
N PHE A 72 14.14 20.96 -0.10
CA PHE A 72 13.13 19.90 -0.15
C PHE A 72 13.68 18.59 0.42
N GLY A 73 14.97 18.30 0.21
CA GLY A 73 15.67 17.14 0.76
C GLY A 73 15.59 17.07 2.29
N HIS A 74 15.81 18.19 2.98
CA HIS A 74 15.64 18.27 4.44
C HIS A 74 14.23 17.88 4.89
N TYR A 75 13.20 18.44 4.26
CA TYR A 75 11.81 18.09 4.59
C TYR A 75 11.45 16.66 4.20
N LEU A 76 12.04 16.13 3.13
CA LEU A 76 11.89 14.74 2.73
C LEU A 76 12.47 13.79 3.80
N ASP A 77 13.63 14.11 4.38
CA ASP A 77 14.26 13.32 5.44
C ASP A 77 13.47 13.35 6.75
N LEU A 78 12.96 14.53 7.14
CA LEU A 78 12.04 14.65 8.27
C LEU A 78 10.77 13.82 8.04
N TRP A 79 10.18 13.91 6.85
CA TRP A 79 9.00 13.15 6.49
C TRP A 79 9.26 11.64 6.51
N LEU A 80 10.38 11.17 5.98
CA LEU A 80 10.78 9.77 6.00
C LEU A 80 10.95 9.27 7.44
N THR A 81 11.58 10.07 8.32
CA THR A 81 11.72 9.73 9.74
C THR A 81 10.36 9.56 10.42
N ILE A 82 9.43 10.50 10.18
CA ILE A 82 8.06 10.42 10.70
C ILE A 82 7.33 9.17 10.18
N LYS A 83 7.45 8.87 8.88
CA LYS A 83 6.84 7.68 8.28
C LYS A 83 7.44 6.39 8.82
N GLY A 84 8.75 6.32 9.00
CA GLY A 84 9.43 5.16 9.58
C GLY A 84 8.86 4.75 10.94
N ASN A 85 8.44 5.74 11.74
CA ASN A 85 7.91 5.53 13.09
C ASN A 85 6.39 5.34 13.15
N SER A 86 5.66 5.66 12.09
CA SER A 86 4.18 5.70 12.09
C SER A 86 3.51 4.65 11.23
N VAL A 87 4.24 3.97 10.33
CA VAL A 87 3.66 2.96 9.44
C VAL A 87 4.40 1.63 9.51
N ALA A 88 3.75 0.57 9.01
CA ALA A 88 4.37 -0.74 8.90
C ALA A 88 5.64 -0.70 8.03
N ALA A 89 6.65 -1.51 8.36
CA ALA A 89 7.92 -1.58 7.63
C ALA A 89 7.77 -1.75 6.11
N THR A 90 6.79 -2.55 5.66
CA THR A 90 6.50 -2.75 4.23
C THR A 90 5.96 -1.48 3.55
N SER A 91 5.12 -0.72 4.27
CA SER A 91 4.59 0.57 3.79
C SER A 91 5.70 1.61 3.77
N PHE A 92 6.52 1.67 4.82
CA PHE A 92 7.67 2.57 4.90
C PHE A 92 8.65 2.33 3.75
N ARG A 93 9.00 1.07 3.45
CA ARG A 93 9.84 0.75 2.29
C ARG A 93 9.22 1.25 0.99
N GLY A 94 7.90 1.12 0.84
CA GLY A 94 7.18 1.64 -0.33
C GLY A 94 7.24 3.16 -0.46
N TYR A 95 7.23 3.89 0.66
CA TYR A 95 7.45 5.34 0.69
C TYR A 95 8.89 5.70 0.39
N LYS A 96 9.85 5.11 1.12
CA LYS A 96 11.29 5.32 0.98
C LYS A 96 11.75 5.06 -0.44
N ASN A 97 11.36 3.95 -1.07
CA ASN A 97 11.74 3.66 -2.44
C ASN A 97 11.30 4.77 -3.42
N LYS A 98 10.06 5.25 -3.32
CA LYS A 98 9.57 6.32 -4.22
C LYS A 98 10.28 7.66 -3.94
N ALA A 99 10.52 7.95 -2.66
CA ALA A 99 11.26 9.14 -2.24
C ALA A 99 12.68 9.12 -2.80
N GLU A 100 13.45 8.07 -2.56
CA GLU A 100 14.87 7.97 -2.95
C GLU A 100 15.08 7.82 -4.46
N VAL A 101 14.22 7.05 -5.15
CA VAL A 101 14.42 6.76 -6.58
C VAL A 101 13.91 7.88 -7.49
N HIS A 102 12.86 8.61 -7.07
CA HIS A 102 12.20 9.58 -7.95
C HIS A 102 12.21 11.01 -7.40
N VAL A 103 11.90 11.19 -6.12
CA VAL A 103 11.69 12.54 -5.55
C VAL A 103 13.03 13.21 -5.24
N ARG A 104 13.90 12.56 -4.47
CA ARG A 104 15.20 13.12 -4.06
C ARG A 104 16.08 13.50 -5.24
N PRO A 105 16.23 12.68 -6.30
CA PRO A 105 17.10 13.03 -7.43
C PRO A 105 16.62 14.26 -8.21
N ARG A 106 15.31 14.57 -8.16
CA ARG A 106 14.75 15.72 -8.89
C ARG A 106 14.68 16.99 -8.04
N TRP A 107 14.34 16.85 -6.76
CA TRP A 107 13.96 17.97 -5.91
C TRP A 107 14.87 18.17 -4.70
N GLY A 108 15.70 17.19 -4.33
CA GLY A 108 16.42 17.15 -3.06
C GLY A 108 17.21 18.42 -2.73
N ASP A 109 17.97 18.92 -3.71
CA ASP A 109 18.84 20.09 -3.54
C ASP A 109 18.14 21.44 -3.82
N ILE A 110 16.87 21.39 -4.26
CA ILE A 110 16.07 22.56 -4.57
C ILE A 110 15.46 23.12 -3.29
N GLN A 111 15.44 24.45 -3.17
CA GLN A 111 14.75 25.11 -2.06
C GLN A 111 13.25 24.88 -2.18
N ILE A 112 12.61 24.45 -1.10
CA ILE A 112 11.23 23.96 -1.17
C ILE A 112 10.22 25.05 -1.61
N ASP A 113 10.53 26.31 -1.33
CA ASP A 113 9.76 27.50 -1.72
C ASP A 113 10.03 27.96 -3.17
N GLN A 114 11.01 27.37 -3.86
CA GLN A 114 11.30 27.64 -5.28
C GLN A 114 10.62 26.64 -6.23
N ILE A 115 9.92 25.63 -5.70
CA ILE A 115 9.22 24.64 -6.53
C ILE A 115 7.81 25.14 -6.80
N ASP A 116 7.48 25.38 -8.07
CA ASP A 116 6.17 25.84 -8.50
C ASP A 116 5.27 24.69 -9.00
N HIS A 117 3.98 24.99 -9.12
CA HIS A 117 2.97 24.10 -9.69
C HIS A 117 3.34 23.66 -11.10
N LEU A 118 3.81 24.57 -11.95
CA LEU A 118 4.20 24.26 -13.33
C LEU A 118 5.38 23.29 -13.38
N ASP A 119 6.39 23.46 -12.52
CA ASP A 119 7.53 22.54 -12.43
C ASP A 119 7.08 21.10 -12.12
N LEU A 120 6.10 20.95 -11.22
CA LEU A 120 5.53 19.66 -10.87
C LEU A 120 4.71 19.07 -12.01
N GLN A 121 3.93 19.88 -12.72
CA GLN A 121 3.18 19.43 -13.90
C GLN A 121 4.11 18.94 -15.02
N GLU A 122 5.16 19.70 -15.34
CA GLU A 122 6.16 19.32 -16.33
C GLU A 122 6.87 18.02 -15.94
N TRP A 123 7.21 17.87 -14.66
CA TRP A 123 7.82 16.64 -14.16
C TRP A 123 6.89 15.42 -14.28
N ILE A 124 5.60 15.60 -14.01
CA ILE A 124 4.57 14.57 -14.19
C ILE A 124 4.47 14.19 -15.66
N GLN A 125 4.20 15.16 -16.54
CA GLN A 125 3.89 14.91 -17.96
C GLN A 125 5.11 14.48 -18.78
N GLY A 126 6.31 14.91 -18.40
CA GLY A 126 7.55 14.54 -19.05
C GLY A 126 8.18 13.28 -18.41
N PRO A 127 9.18 13.43 -17.52
CA PRO A 127 9.97 12.31 -17.01
C PRO A 127 9.18 11.14 -16.42
N LEU A 128 8.11 11.40 -15.66
CA LEU A 128 7.35 10.34 -14.98
C LEU A 128 6.44 9.58 -15.94
N SER A 129 5.59 10.27 -16.71
CA SER A 129 4.65 9.65 -17.67
C SER A 129 5.33 8.83 -18.75
N LYS A 130 6.56 9.18 -19.15
CA LYS A 130 7.34 8.43 -20.15
C LYS A 130 7.83 7.05 -19.65
N ARG A 131 7.85 6.81 -18.34
CA ARG A 131 8.49 5.60 -17.75
C ARG A 131 7.62 4.83 -16.78
N LEU A 132 6.59 5.46 -16.21
CA LEU A 132 5.83 4.92 -15.09
C LEU A 132 4.33 4.89 -15.38
N LYS A 133 3.65 3.89 -14.81
CA LYS A 133 2.19 3.82 -14.82
C LYS A 133 1.59 4.90 -13.91
N ASN A 134 0.42 5.43 -14.27
CA ASN A 134 -0.28 6.51 -13.55
C ASN A 134 -0.47 6.23 -12.05
N LYS A 135 -0.66 4.97 -11.64
CA LYS A 135 -0.74 4.61 -10.22
C LYS A 135 0.54 4.89 -9.46
N THR A 136 1.69 4.59 -10.06
CA THR A 136 3.00 4.87 -9.47
C THR A 136 3.23 6.38 -9.39
N ILE A 137 2.90 7.11 -10.45
CA ILE A 137 3.00 8.58 -10.49
C ILE A 137 2.15 9.19 -9.38
N ARG A 138 0.88 8.78 -9.25
CA ARG A 138 -0.01 9.23 -8.18
C ARG A 138 0.58 9.00 -6.79
N ASP A 139 1.21 7.85 -6.56
CA ASP A 139 1.84 7.56 -5.26
C ASP A 139 3.09 8.43 -5.01
N ILE A 140 3.87 8.74 -6.06
CA ILE A 140 5.01 9.67 -5.97
C ILE A 140 4.51 11.07 -5.60
N ILE A 141 3.49 11.58 -6.31
CA ILE A 141 2.90 12.90 -6.03
C ILE A 141 2.25 12.95 -4.65
N SER A 142 1.67 11.85 -4.18
CA SER A 142 1.19 11.73 -2.81
C SER A 142 2.29 11.89 -1.76
N ASN A 143 3.52 11.42 -2.02
CA ASN A 143 4.66 11.68 -1.13
C ASN A 143 5.01 13.17 -1.14
N VAL A 144 5.16 13.76 -2.32
CA VAL A 144 5.52 15.18 -2.49
C VAL A 144 4.53 16.08 -1.76
N ARG A 145 3.22 15.84 -1.95
CA ARG A 145 2.14 16.55 -1.24
C ARG A 145 2.26 16.44 0.29
N GLN A 146 2.66 15.28 0.81
CA GLN A 146 2.84 15.14 2.25
C GLN A 146 4.09 15.88 2.78
N VAL A 147 5.13 16.02 1.96
CA VAL A 147 6.32 16.84 2.29
C VAL A 147 5.95 18.32 2.31
N PHE A 148 5.20 18.84 1.33
CA PHE A 148 4.71 20.22 1.35
C PHE A 148 3.77 20.50 2.52
N ARG A 149 2.91 19.54 2.88
CA ARG A 149 2.10 19.65 4.11
C ARG A 149 2.96 19.76 5.36
N LEU A 150 4.05 18.99 5.46
CA LEU A 150 5.01 19.10 6.57
C LEU A 150 5.68 20.48 6.57
N TYR A 151 6.12 20.97 5.42
CA TYR A 151 6.70 22.31 5.29
C TYR A 151 5.74 23.41 5.79
N ARG A 152 4.47 23.37 5.40
CA ARG A 152 3.44 24.32 5.84
C ARG A 152 3.15 24.29 7.34
N THR A 153 3.51 23.21 8.06
CA THR A 153 3.42 23.22 9.53
C THR A 153 4.39 24.22 10.18
N ARG A 154 5.55 24.45 9.55
CA ARG A 154 6.52 25.48 9.97
C ARG A 154 6.22 26.83 9.33
N LYS A 155 5.89 26.84 8.04
CA LYS A 155 5.62 28.05 7.24
C LYS A 155 4.15 28.16 6.87
N LYS A 156 3.31 28.57 7.82
CA LYS A 156 1.84 28.54 7.68
C LYS A 156 1.28 29.30 6.46
N VAL A 157 1.95 30.37 6.05
CA VAL A 157 1.54 31.23 4.91
C VAL A 157 2.08 30.77 3.56
N ALA A 158 2.90 29.71 3.52
CA ALA A 158 3.46 29.21 2.27
C ALA A 158 2.36 28.63 1.35
N HIS A 159 2.56 28.79 0.05
CA HIS A 159 1.77 28.12 -0.98
C HIS A 159 2.10 26.62 -1.02
N ASP A 160 1.11 25.76 -1.31
CA ASP A 160 1.33 24.33 -1.57
C ASP A 160 1.18 24.10 -3.09
N PRO A 161 2.30 23.96 -3.84
CA PRO A 161 2.28 23.82 -5.30
C PRO A 161 1.64 22.49 -5.75
N THR A 162 1.34 21.59 -4.82
CA THR A 162 0.68 20.31 -5.13
C THR A 162 -0.84 20.38 -5.12
N GLU A 163 -1.41 21.51 -4.71
CA GLU A 163 -2.84 21.80 -4.82
C GLU A 163 -3.24 21.79 -6.31
N GLY A 164 -4.40 21.20 -6.63
CA GLY A 164 -4.86 21.04 -8.02
C GLY A 164 -4.17 19.94 -8.84
N LEU A 165 -3.02 19.39 -8.43
CA LEU A 165 -2.37 18.31 -9.19
C LEU A 165 -3.22 17.04 -9.23
N PHE A 166 -3.59 16.65 -10.44
CA PHE A 166 -4.42 15.48 -10.71
C PHE A 166 -3.73 14.50 -11.67
N VAL A 167 -3.71 13.21 -11.27
CA VAL A 167 -3.25 12.10 -12.11
C VAL A 167 -4.45 11.18 -12.35
N ARG A 168 -4.97 11.19 -13.58
CA ARG A 168 -6.07 10.33 -14.01
C ARG A 168 -5.60 8.87 -13.97
N LEU A 169 -6.36 8.01 -13.30
CA LEU A 169 -6.13 6.57 -13.40
C LEU A 169 -7.03 5.99 -14.48
N PRO A 170 -6.59 4.89 -15.13
CA PRO A 170 -7.51 4.06 -15.89
C PRO A 170 -8.61 3.53 -14.96
N ASP A 171 -9.73 3.16 -15.55
CA ASP A 171 -10.77 2.44 -14.84
C ASP A 171 -10.20 1.13 -14.25
N PRO A 172 -10.68 0.70 -13.07
CA PRO A 172 -10.28 -0.57 -12.51
C PRO A 172 -10.59 -1.72 -13.48
N GLU A 173 -9.65 -2.63 -13.67
CA GLU A 173 -9.93 -3.87 -14.40
C GLU A 173 -11.03 -4.66 -13.70
N ALA A 174 -11.94 -5.23 -14.49
CA ALA A 174 -12.99 -6.11 -13.98
C ALA A 174 -12.36 -7.36 -13.31
N PRO A 175 -12.98 -7.89 -12.24
CA PRO A 175 -12.57 -9.16 -11.65
C PRO A 175 -12.59 -10.28 -12.68
N ASP A 176 -11.61 -11.19 -12.60
CA ASP A 176 -11.43 -12.31 -13.52
C ASP A 176 -11.42 -13.61 -12.72
N PRO A 177 -12.58 -14.03 -12.17
CA PRO A 177 -12.70 -15.24 -11.36
C PRO A 177 -12.50 -16.50 -12.22
N PHE A 178 -12.11 -17.61 -11.59
CA PHE A 178 -12.07 -18.91 -12.24
C PHE A 178 -13.50 -19.48 -12.36
N THR A 179 -13.83 -20.07 -13.51
CA THR A 179 -15.12 -20.77 -13.70
C THR A 179 -15.11 -22.13 -12.99
N ARG A 180 -16.28 -22.76 -12.81
CA ARG A 180 -16.37 -24.12 -12.26
C ARG A 180 -15.54 -25.14 -13.04
N ALA A 181 -15.54 -25.05 -14.37
CA ALA A 181 -14.75 -25.91 -15.24
C ALA A 181 -13.24 -25.72 -15.02
N GLU A 182 -12.77 -24.48 -14.92
CA GLU A 182 -11.37 -24.19 -14.64
C GLU A 182 -10.98 -24.65 -13.23
N ILE A 183 -11.83 -24.45 -12.21
CA ILE A 183 -11.59 -24.94 -10.84
C ILE A 183 -11.42 -26.47 -10.87
N LYS A 184 -12.29 -27.18 -11.60
CA LYS A 184 -12.20 -28.63 -11.77
C LYS A 184 -10.86 -29.02 -12.40
N GLN A 185 -10.49 -28.40 -13.52
CA GLN A 185 -9.19 -28.63 -14.18
C GLN A 185 -8.01 -28.39 -13.22
N ILE A 186 -8.03 -27.28 -12.46
CA ILE A 186 -6.98 -26.95 -11.49
C ILE A 186 -6.84 -28.04 -10.43
N LEU A 187 -7.96 -28.53 -9.88
CA LEU A 187 -7.95 -29.47 -8.76
C LEU A 187 -7.70 -30.92 -9.17
N GLU A 188 -8.08 -31.30 -10.40
CA GLU A 188 -7.89 -32.66 -10.93
C GLU A 188 -6.54 -32.85 -11.63
N THR A 189 -5.85 -31.78 -12.00
CA THR A 189 -4.52 -31.86 -12.62
C THR A 189 -3.51 -32.47 -11.64
N HIS A 190 -2.91 -33.59 -12.04
CA HIS A 190 -1.92 -34.29 -11.24
C HIS A 190 -0.70 -33.43 -10.91
N THR A 191 -0.22 -33.51 -9.66
CA THR A 191 1.01 -32.87 -9.23
C THR A 191 1.60 -33.58 -8.02
N SER A 192 2.93 -33.63 -7.91
CA SER A 192 3.62 -34.11 -6.71
C SER A 192 3.64 -33.08 -5.57
N ARG A 193 3.07 -31.90 -5.80
CA ARG A 193 3.03 -30.75 -4.88
C ARG A 193 1.70 -30.69 -4.13
N THR A 194 1.34 -31.80 -3.46
CA THR A 194 0.00 -32.02 -2.87
C THR A 194 -0.39 -30.95 -1.85
N GLN A 195 0.54 -30.48 -1.01
CA GLN A 195 0.19 -29.44 -0.02
C GLN A 195 -0.18 -28.12 -0.69
N GLU A 196 0.52 -27.75 -1.77
CA GLU A 196 0.16 -26.54 -2.49
C GLU A 196 -1.13 -26.67 -3.30
N LEU A 197 -1.47 -27.86 -3.79
CA LEU A 197 -2.78 -28.12 -4.42
C LEU A 197 -3.92 -27.96 -3.42
N LEU A 198 -3.80 -28.55 -2.23
CA LEU A 198 -4.79 -28.42 -1.15
C LEU A 198 -4.88 -26.97 -0.64
N MET A 199 -3.77 -26.23 -0.65
CA MET A 199 -3.77 -24.79 -0.39
C MET A 199 -4.60 -24.02 -1.42
N VAL A 200 -4.50 -24.36 -2.72
CA VAL A 200 -5.31 -23.74 -3.77
C VAL A 200 -6.79 -24.06 -3.59
N GLN A 201 -7.13 -25.32 -3.30
CA GLN A 201 -8.50 -25.72 -2.96
C GLN A 201 -9.05 -24.88 -1.80
N PHE A 202 -8.32 -24.81 -0.69
CA PHE A 202 -8.71 -24.00 0.45
C PHE A 202 -8.91 -22.52 0.07
N MET A 203 -8.00 -21.93 -0.71
CA MET A 203 -8.08 -20.53 -1.12
C MET A 203 -9.30 -20.22 -2.00
N ILE A 204 -9.65 -21.11 -2.93
CA ILE A 204 -10.81 -20.96 -3.82
C ILE A 204 -12.13 -21.03 -3.04
N TRP A 205 -12.17 -21.84 -1.97
CA TRP A 205 -13.40 -22.18 -1.26
C TRP A 205 -13.56 -21.52 0.12
N ALA A 206 -12.53 -20.81 0.61
CA ALA A 206 -12.60 -20.02 1.85
C ALA A 206 -12.28 -18.52 1.64
N GLY A 207 -11.80 -18.12 0.46
CA GLY A 207 -11.50 -16.73 0.11
C GLY A 207 -10.49 -15.95 0.99
N PRO A 208 -9.49 -16.55 1.67
CA PRO A 208 -8.48 -15.79 2.39
C PRO A 208 -7.57 -14.99 1.45
N ARG A 209 -6.85 -14.00 1.99
CA ARG A 209 -5.68 -13.45 1.29
C ARG A 209 -4.56 -14.47 1.31
N VAL A 210 -3.72 -14.52 0.28
CA VAL A 210 -2.53 -15.40 0.23
C VAL A 210 -1.67 -15.27 1.48
N SER A 211 -1.46 -14.04 1.95
CA SER A 211 -0.68 -13.76 3.17
C SER A 211 -1.35 -14.28 4.45
N GLU A 212 -2.68 -14.39 4.48
CA GLU A 212 -3.43 -15.00 5.59
C GLU A 212 -3.31 -16.54 5.51
N THR A 213 -3.44 -17.12 4.31
CA THR A 213 -3.31 -18.56 4.07
C THR A 213 -1.96 -19.10 4.55
N ILE A 214 -0.85 -18.52 4.08
CA ILE A 214 0.50 -18.99 4.44
C ILE A 214 0.87 -18.73 5.91
N ALA A 215 0.05 -17.96 6.65
CA ALA A 215 0.23 -17.69 8.07
C ALA A 215 -0.76 -18.47 8.96
N LEU A 216 -1.66 -19.26 8.35
CA LEU A 216 -2.64 -20.04 9.07
C LEU A 216 -1.94 -21.17 9.83
N ALA A 217 -2.29 -21.28 11.11
CA ALA A 217 -1.76 -22.32 11.99
C ALA A 217 -2.91 -23.17 12.55
N TRP A 218 -2.63 -24.40 12.96
CA TRP A 218 -3.63 -25.33 13.48
C TRP A 218 -4.34 -24.80 14.73
N GLU A 219 -3.71 -23.91 15.50
CA GLU A 219 -4.32 -23.19 16.62
C GLU A 219 -5.45 -22.22 16.21
N ASP A 220 -5.59 -21.94 14.91
CA ASP A 220 -6.68 -21.17 14.34
C ASP A 220 -7.81 -22.03 13.75
N VAL A 221 -7.64 -23.35 13.70
CA VAL A 221 -8.53 -24.28 13.02
C VAL A 221 -9.29 -25.12 14.04
N ASP A 222 -10.61 -25.05 14.01
CA ASP A 222 -11.46 -26.05 14.64
C ASP A 222 -11.92 -27.04 13.55
N LEU A 223 -11.20 -28.15 13.44
CA LEU A 223 -11.48 -29.20 12.46
C LEU A 223 -12.80 -29.92 12.73
N LYS A 224 -13.30 -29.95 13.98
CA LYS A 224 -14.57 -30.61 14.32
C LYS A 224 -15.75 -29.77 13.88
N GLN A 225 -15.69 -28.45 14.10
CA GLN A 225 -16.75 -27.51 13.73
C GLN A 225 -16.61 -26.99 12.29
N GLY A 226 -15.49 -27.26 11.61
CA GLY A 226 -15.20 -26.73 10.28
C GLY A 226 -15.06 -25.21 10.28
N THR A 227 -14.39 -24.65 11.30
CA THR A 227 -14.21 -23.20 11.42
C THR A 227 -12.74 -22.78 11.45
N VAL A 228 -12.46 -21.60 10.91
CA VAL A 228 -11.10 -21.02 10.86
C VAL A 228 -11.13 -19.59 11.36
N THR A 229 -10.16 -19.23 12.21
CA THR A 229 -9.97 -17.86 12.67
C THR A 229 -8.78 -17.20 11.99
N PHE A 230 -9.03 -16.38 10.97
CA PHE A 230 -7.97 -15.59 10.33
C PHE A 230 -7.58 -14.42 11.23
N ARG A 231 -6.43 -14.52 11.90
CA ARG A 231 -5.93 -13.46 12.80
C ARG A 231 -4.51 -13.00 12.52
N ARG A 232 -3.77 -13.70 11.67
CA ARG A 232 -2.39 -13.40 11.27
C ARG A 232 -2.24 -13.30 9.75
N SER A 233 -1.20 -12.62 9.32
CA SER A 233 -0.75 -12.59 7.94
C SER A 233 0.78 -12.57 7.88
N LYS A 234 1.36 -13.16 6.84
CA LYS A 234 2.80 -13.16 6.58
C LYS A 234 3.10 -12.41 5.29
N VAL A 235 3.98 -11.41 5.37
CA VAL A 235 4.37 -10.60 4.21
C VAL A 235 5.89 -10.47 4.20
N ARG A 236 6.54 -11.00 3.16
CA ARG A 236 8.00 -11.02 3.02
C ARG A 236 8.72 -11.55 4.27
N GLY A 237 8.31 -12.72 4.75
CA GLY A 237 8.92 -13.38 5.92
C GLY A 237 8.42 -12.90 7.28
N ALA A 238 7.91 -11.68 7.41
CA ALA A 238 7.45 -11.13 8.68
C ALA A 238 5.98 -11.48 8.97
N TYR A 239 5.70 -11.92 10.20
CA TYR A 239 4.34 -12.15 10.68
C TYR A 239 3.77 -10.91 11.34
N ARG A 240 2.49 -10.66 11.09
CA ARG A 240 1.75 -9.57 11.70
C ARG A 240 0.33 -10.03 12.00
N VAL A 241 -0.25 -9.52 13.08
CA VAL A 241 -1.70 -9.55 13.24
C VAL A 241 -2.39 -8.83 12.07
N THR A 242 -3.62 -9.24 11.77
CA THR A 242 -4.38 -8.62 10.68
C THR A 242 -4.55 -7.09 10.87
N LYS A 243 -4.52 -6.35 9.74
CA LYS A 243 -4.37 -4.89 9.70
C LYS A 243 -5.44 -4.13 10.51
N THR A 244 -6.66 -4.63 10.55
CA THR A 244 -7.78 -4.02 11.27
C THR A 244 -8.43 -5.03 12.20
N ARG A 245 -9.14 -4.58 13.25
CA ARG A 245 -9.93 -5.47 14.11
C ARG A 245 -10.92 -6.31 13.30
N ARG A 246 -11.63 -5.70 12.33
CA ARG A 246 -12.57 -6.41 11.43
C ARG A 246 -11.92 -7.44 10.51
N SER A 247 -10.62 -7.30 10.23
CA SER A 247 -9.90 -8.30 9.45
C SER A 247 -9.60 -9.58 10.25
N THR A 248 -9.64 -9.49 11.58
CA THR A 248 -9.67 -10.68 12.46
C THR A 248 -11.07 -11.25 12.45
N ARG A 249 -11.23 -12.45 11.90
CA ARG A 249 -12.56 -13.04 11.67
C ARG A 249 -12.55 -14.54 11.86
N LYS A 250 -13.64 -15.08 12.39
CA LYS A 250 -13.94 -16.51 12.42
C LYS A 250 -14.90 -16.81 11.28
N VAL A 251 -14.56 -17.77 10.43
CA VAL A 251 -15.38 -18.20 9.29
C VAL A 251 -15.76 -19.65 9.46
N ARG A 252 -16.97 -20.01 9.00
CA ARG A 252 -17.35 -21.41 8.81
C ARG A 252 -17.02 -21.79 7.37
N LEU A 253 -16.32 -22.91 7.20
CA LEU A 253 -15.83 -23.33 5.90
C LEU A 253 -16.93 -23.98 5.07
N LEU A 254 -16.88 -23.74 3.76
CA LEU A 254 -17.56 -24.59 2.79
C LEU A 254 -16.88 -25.96 2.76
N GLU A 255 -17.63 -27.01 2.45
CA GLU A 255 -17.13 -28.39 2.52
C GLU A 255 -15.82 -28.61 1.76
N PRO A 256 -15.61 -28.09 0.53
CA PRO A 256 -14.34 -28.30 -0.18
C PRO A 256 -13.13 -27.66 0.51
N ALA A 257 -13.31 -26.54 1.21
CA ALA A 257 -12.24 -25.94 2.01
C ALA A 257 -11.98 -26.75 3.29
N TRP A 258 -13.03 -27.30 3.90
CA TRP A 258 -12.91 -28.14 5.08
C TRP A 258 -12.22 -29.47 4.76
N ASP A 259 -12.62 -30.13 3.67
CA ASP A 259 -11.98 -31.33 3.14
C ASP A 259 -10.48 -31.13 2.90
N ALA A 260 -10.08 -29.99 2.30
CA ALA A 260 -8.67 -29.67 2.10
C ALA A 260 -7.88 -29.64 3.41
N LEU A 261 -8.47 -29.08 4.49
CA LEU A 261 -7.84 -29.09 5.81
C LEU A 261 -7.79 -30.49 6.42
N ARG A 262 -8.83 -31.32 6.29
CA ARG A 262 -8.80 -32.71 6.78
C ARG A 262 -7.71 -33.53 6.09
N LYS A 263 -7.56 -33.37 4.77
CA LYS A 263 -6.48 -34.00 3.99
C LYS A 263 -5.10 -33.51 4.41
N LEU A 264 -4.94 -32.22 4.66
CA LEU A 264 -3.68 -31.66 5.17
C LEU A 264 -3.36 -32.19 6.58
N ASP A 265 -4.35 -32.31 7.46
CA ASP A 265 -4.17 -32.87 8.79
C ASP A 265 -3.69 -34.34 8.74
N ALA A 266 -4.26 -35.12 7.83
CA ALA A 266 -3.87 -36.52 7.61
C ALA A 266 -2.45 -36.67 7.01
N ILE A 267 -2.01 -35.73 6.17
CA ILE A 267 -0.66 -35.74 5.56
C ILE A 267 0.38 -35.19 6.54
N ASN A 268 0.04 -34.16 7.33
CA ASN A 268 0.94 -33.52 8.28
C ASN A 268 0.93 -34.23 9.64
N GLN A 269 1.25 -35.53 9.65
CA GLN A 269 1.23 -36.37 10.86
C GLN A 269 2.22 -35.89 11.94
N LEU A 270 3.36 -35.33 11.52
CA LEU A 270 4.33 -34.67 12.40
C LEU A 270 4.24 -33.16 12.21
N LYS A 271 3.52 -32.50 13.11
CA LYS A 271 3.40 -31.04 13.13
C LYS A 271 4.62 -30.46 13.85
N THR A 272 5.50 -29.79 13.11
CA THR A 272 6.63 -29.07 13.70
C THR A 272 6.16 -27.77 14.34
N VAL A 273 6.67 -27.47 15.53
CA VAL A 273 6.44 -26.18 16.19
C VAL A 273 7.44 -25.16 15.65
N ASP A 274 6.94 -24.04 15.14
CA ASP A 274 7.73 -22.88 14.80
C ASP A 274 7.53 -21.77 15.84
N THR A 275 8.63 -21.22 16.37
CA THR A 275 8.57 -19.99 17.18
C THR A 275 8.76 -18.79 16.27
N VAL A 276 7.73 -17.94 16.17
CA VAL A 276 7.73 -16.78 15.28
C VAL A 276 7.43 -15.49 16.04
N ASP A 277 8.07 -14.41 15.59
CA ASP A 277 7.79 -13.06 16.06
C ASP A 277 6.61 -12.48 15.28
N VAL A 278 5.54 -12.15 16.00
CA VAL A 278 4.31 -11.54 15.46
C VAL A 278 4.25 -10.08 15.87
N VAL A 279 4.27 -9.20 14.88
CA VAL A 279 4.11 -7.75 15.08
C VAL A 279 2.64 -7.40 15.31
N GLU A 280 2.36 -6.63 16.35
CA GLU A 280 1.03 -6.19 16.73
C GLU A 280 0.50 -5.01 15.88
N ARG A 281 -0.74 -4.58 16.15
CA ARG A 281 -1.40 -3.53 15.36
C ARG A 281 -0.70 -2.18 15.45
N ASP A 282 -0.07 -1.87 16.58
CA ASP A 282 0.71 -0.64 16.82
C ASP A 282 1.99 -0.54 15.96
N ASN A 283 2.34 -1.59 15.20
CA ASN A 283 3.59 -1.73 14.43
C ASN A 283 4.87 -1.70 15.28
N LYS A 284 4.77 -1.86 16.61
CA LYS A 284 5.91 -1.75 17.53
C LYS A 284 6.02 -2.97 18.44
N THR A 285 4.92 -3.37 19.06
CA THR A 285 4.90 -4.51 19.96
C THR A 285 5.13 -5.80 19.17
N VAL A 286 6.06 -6.63 19.62
CA VAL A 286 6.37 -7.93 19.03
C VAL A 286 6.12 -9.00 20.08
N ARG A 287 5.38 -10.04 19.71
CA ARG A 287 5.10 -11.18 20.58
C ARG A 287 5.61 -12.46 19.94
N LYS A 288 6.20 -13.34 20.75
CA LYS A 288 6.60 -14.69 20.32
C LYS A 288 5.41 -15.63 20.38
N HIS A 289 5.13 -16.29 19.27
CA HIS A 289 4.09 -17.30 19.15
C HIS A 289 4.74 -18.63 18.79
N LYS A 290 4.32 -19.71 19.47
CA LYS A 290 4.62 -21.08 19.06
C LYS A 290 3.44 -21.57 18.23
N LEU A 291 3.67 -21.92 16.97
CA LEU A 291 2.62 -22.22 16.00
C LEU A 291 2.94 -23.48 15.21
N HIS A 292 1.91 -24.23 14.85
CA HIS A 292 1.99 -25.33 13.89
C HIS A 292 1.33 -24.90 12.57
N PHE A 293 2.13 -24.57 11.56
CA PHE A 293 1.57 -24.06 10.30
C PHE A 293 0.81 -25.13 9.51
N VAL A 294 -0.32 -24.72 8.93
CA VAL A 294 -1.23 -25.61 8.18
C VAL A 294 -0.65 -25.95 6.80
N PHE A 295 -0.16 -24.93 6.08
CA PHE A 295 0.32 -25.07 4.71
C PHE A 295 1.84 -25.04 4.68
N LEU A 296 2.45 -26.18 4.36
CA LEU A 296 3.89 -26.34 4.24
C LEU A 296 4.29 -26.52 2.78
N ASN A 297 5.54 -26.20 2.47
CA ASN A 297 6.09 -26.47 1.16
C ASN A 297 6.34 -27.97 0.99
N THR A 298 5.72 -28.60 -0.02
CA THR A 298 5.84 -30.06 -0.21
C THR A 298 7.29 -30.54 -0.38
N LYS A 299 8.19 -29.73 -0.94
CA LYS A 299 9.59 -30.13 -1.14
C LYS A 299 10.44 -30.04 0.13
N SER A 300 10.22 -29.02 0.96
CA SER A 300 11.08 -28.78 2.13
C SER A 300 10.46 -29.22 3.45
N GLY A 301 9.15 -29.48 3.48
CA GLY A 301 8.42 -29.74 4.73
C GLY A 301 8.34 -28.53 5.67
N LEU A 302 8.73 -27.34 5.21
CA LEU A 302 8.79 -26.11 6.01
C LEU A 302 7.68 -25.13 5.61
N PRO A 303 7.26 -24.23 6.51
CA PRO A 303 6.29 -23.18 6.18
C PRO A 303 6.73 -22.30 5.01
N HIS A 304 5.79 -21.86 4.18
CA HIS A 304 6.09 -20.97 3.06
C HIS A 304 6.73 -19.65 3.52
N VAL A 305 7.90 -19.31 2.97
CA VAL A 305 8.63 -18.08 3.33
C VAL A 305 7.92 -16.81 2.86
N SER A 306 7.30 -16.85 1.68
CA SER A 306 6.54 -15.74 1.12
C SER A 306 5.49 -16.20 0.10
N ASP A 307 4.55 -15.31 -0.18
CA ASP A 307 3.55 -15.43 -1.25
C ASP A 307 4.17 -15.57 -2.64
N PHE A 308 5.36 -15.02 -2.86
CA PHE A 308 6.14 -15.19 -4.10
C PHE A 308 6.41 -16.67 -4.41
N VAL A 309 6.78 -17.47 -3.40
CA VAL A 309 7.07 -18.89 -3.60
C VAL A 309 5.81 -19.62 -4.08
N VAL A 310 4.66 -19.33 -3.45
CA VAL A 310 3.37 -19.91 -3.84
C VAL A 310 3.02 -19.52 -5.28
N ARG A 311 3.11 -18.23 -5.61
CA ARG A 311 2.73 -17.68 -6.92
C ARG A 311 3.64 -18.18 -8.05
N ASP A 312 4.95 -17.99 -7.92
CA ASP A 312 5.90 -18.15 -9.02
C ASP A 312 6.46 -19.57 -9.12
N ARG A 313 6.57 -20.31 -8.00
CA ARG A 313 7.17 -21.66 -8.01
C ARG A 313 6.15 -22.78 -8.14
N PHE A 314 4.89 -22.53 -7.79
CA PHE A 314 3.82 -23.53 -7.92
C PHE A 314 2.68 -23.03 -8.81
N PHE A 315 1.94 -22.01 -8.38
CA PHE A 315 0.65 -21.65 -8.98
C PHE A 315 0.74 -21.38 -10.49
N LYS A 316 1.72 -20.59 -10.92
CA LYS A 316 1.93 -20.27 -12.34
C LYS A 316 2.21 -21.53 -13.19
N ALA A 317 3.05 -22.44 -12.70
CA ALA A 317 3.39 -23.66 -13.41
C ALA A 317 2.21 -24.64 -13.41
N HIS A 318 1.48 -24.72 -12.29
CA HIS A 318 0.32 -25.60 -12.14
C HIS A 318 -0.84 -25.18 -13.06
N LEU A 319 -1.17 -23.88 -13.14
CA LEU A 319 -2.19 -23.40 -14.07
C LEU A 319 -1.84 -23.72 -15.52
N LYS A 320 -0.57 -23.56 -15.91
CA LYS A 320 -0.10 -23.93 -17.24
C LYS A 320 -0.29 -25.43 -17.51
N ALA A 321 0.06 -26.28 -16.55
CA ALA A 321 -0.12 -27.73 -16.67
C ALA A 321 -1.61 -28.13 -16.75
N ALA A 322 -2.48 -27.40 -16.05
CA ALA A 322 -3.93 -27.61 -16.06
C ALA A 322 -4.62 -27.09 -17.33
N GLY A 323 -3.89 -26.44 -18.25
CA GLY A 323 -4.49 -25.79 -19.43
C GLY A 323 -5.32 -24.55 -19.11
N VAL A 324 -5.19 -23.98 -17.90
CA VAL A 324 -5.96 -22.81 -17.46
C VAL A 324 -5.14 -21.53 -17.65
N ARG A 325 -5.78 -20.48 -18.19
CA ARG A 325 -5.13 -19.18 -18.39
C ARG A 325 -4.57 -18.66 -17.06
N TYR A 326 -3.33 -18.18 -17.10
CA TYR A 326 -2.69 -17.67 -15.89
C TYR A 326 -3.43 -16.46 -15.33
N ARG A 327 -3.81 -16.57 -14.05
CA ARG A 327 -4.24 -15.46 -13.21
C ARG A 327 -3.49 -15.54 -11.88
N GLY A 328 -3.30 -14.43 -11.19
CA GLY A 328 -2.58 -14.45 -9.91
C GLY A 328 -3.36 -15.19 -8.80
N PRO A 329 -2.71 -15.73 -7.75
CA PRO A 329 -3.40 -16.41 -6.64
C PRO A 329 -4.43 -15.55 -5.90
N GLY A 330 -4.36 -14.22 -6.06
CA GLY A 330 -5.40 -13.31 -5.58
C GLY A 330 -6.77 -13.58 -6.20
N GLN A 331 -6.83 -14.13 -7.42
CA GLN A 331 -8.09 -14.48 -8.06
C GLN A 331 -8.84 -15.61 -7.35
N CYS A 332 -8.19 -16.46 -6.54
CA CYS A 332 -8.92 -17.44 -5.73
C CYS A 332 -9.94 -16.75 -4.79
N ARG A 333 -9.56 -15.59 -4.23
CA ARG A 333 -10.46 -14.78 -3.40
C ARG A 333 -11.56 -14.12 -4.21
N HIS A 334 -11.26 -13.65 -5.42
CA HIS A 334 -12.29 -13.12 -6.32
C HIS A 334 -13.26 -14.19 -6.77
N THR A 335 -12.75 -15.40 -7.02
CA THR A 335 -13.53 -16.59 -7.37
C THR A 335 -14.45 -16.97 -6.23
N TYR A 336 -13.97 -17.02 -4.98
CA TYR A 336 -14.81 -17.26 -3.81
C TYR A 336 -15.98 -16.26 -3.73
N ALA A 337 -15.69 -14.96 -3.80
CA ALA A 337 -16.71 -13.93 -3.71
C ALA A 337 -17.71 -13.99 -4.87
N SER A 338 -17.22 -14.11 -6.10
CA SER A 338 -18.04 -14.11 -7.31
C SER A 338 -18.96 -15.33 -7.33
N GLN A 339 -18.48 -16.51 -6.92
CA GLN A 339 -19.32 -17.70 -6.78
C GLN A 339 -20.45 -17.49 -5.75
N LEU A 340 -20.14 -16.94 -4.57
CA LEU A 340 -21.14 -16.69 -3.53
C LEU A 340 -22.18 -15.63 -3.93
N LEU A 341 -21.75 -14.59 -4.64
CA LEU A 341 -22.67 -13.59 -5.19
C LEU A 341 -23.57 -14.21 -6.26
N THR A 342 -22.98 -15.03 -7.12
CA THR A 342 -23.68 -15.71 -8.21
C THR A 342 -24.74 -16.69 -7.69
N THR A 343 -24.60 -17.28 -6.49
CA THR A 343 -25.67 -18.14 -5.95
C THR A 343 -26.94 -17.38 -5.56
N GLY A 344 -26.86 -16.07 -5.33
CA GLY A 344 -27.97 -15.25 -4.82
C GLY A 344 -28.39 -15.55 -3.37
N VAL A 345 -27.81 -16.57 -2.72
CA VAL A 345 -28.20 -17.02 -1.35
C VAL A 345 -27.64 -16.11 -0.27
N ALA A 346 -26.41 -15.62 -0.46
CA ALA A 346 -25.69 -14.85 0.54
C ALA A 346 -25.79 -13.35 0.27
N SER A 347 -26.09 -12.55 1.30
CA SER A 347 -26.08 -11.10 1.18
C SER A 347 -24.66 -10.58 0.96
N VAL A 348 -24.53 -9.45 0.26
CA VAL A 348 -23.25 -8.77 0.01
C VAL A 348 -22.53 -8.46 1.33
N ASP A 349 -23.27 -8.08 2.37
CA ASP A 349 -22.73 -7.76 3.68
C ASP A 349 -22.18 -9.00 4.39
N TRP A 350 -22.89 -10.13 4.31
CA TRP A 350 -22.41 -11.40 4.86
C TRP A 350 -21.13 -11.86 4.15
N ILE A 351 -21.07 -11.76 2.82
CA ILE A 351 -19.87 -12.08 2.04
C ILE A 351 -18.71 -11.15 2.45
N ALA A 352 -18.97 -9.86 2.60
CA ALA A 352 -17.97 -8.89 3.06
C ALA A 352 -17.41 -9.24 4.45
N GLU A 353 -18.27 -9.70 5.37
CA GLU A 353 -17.89 -10.17 6.71
C GLU A 353 -17.02 -11.44 6.64
N GLN A 354 -17.44 -12.47 5.90
CA GLN A 354 -16.66 -13.70 5.70
C GLN A 354 -15.28 -13.43 5.10
N MET A 355 -15.19 -12.41 4.25
CA MET A 355 -13.94 -12.01 3.60
C MET A 355 -13.11 -11.03 4.44
N GLY A 356 -13.64 -10.43 5.51
CA GLY A 356 -12.95 -9.44 6.34
C GLY A 356 -12.72 -8.10 5.64
N HIS A 357 -13.68 -7.67 4.82
CA HIS A 357 -13.70 -6.32 4.25
C HIS A 357 -14.22 -5.31 5.27
N THR A 358 -13.64 -4.10 5.27
CA THR A 358 -14.11 -2.99 6.12
C THR A 358 -15.34 -2.29 5.56
N SER A 359 -15.69 -2.53 4.29
CA SER A 359 -16.86 -1.96 3.61
C SER A 359 -17.39 -2.90 2.54
N ALA A 360 -18.71 -3.01 2.44
CA ALA A 360 -19.43 -3.74 1.39
C ALA A 360 -19.26 -3.11 -0.01
N ASN A 361 -18.92 -1.81 -0.09
CA ASN A 361 -18.62 -1.16 -1.37
C ASN A 361 -17.42 -1.82 -2.08
N MET A 362 -16.48 -2.40 -1.33
CA MET A 362 -15.40 -3.18 -1.91
C MET A 362 -15.92 -4.42 -2.66
N ILE A 363 -17.00 -5.05 -2.17
CA ILE A 363 -17.62 -6.19 -2.84
C ILE A 363 -18.27 -5.74 -4.15
N ARG A 364 -19.08 -4.66 -4.09
CA ARG A 364 -19.77 -4.11 -5.27
C ARG A 364 -18.78 -3.61 -6.35
N GLN A 365 -17.69 -2.96 -5.96
CA GLN A 365 -16.70 -2.40 -6.88
C GLN A 365 -15.70 -3.44 -7.45
N HIS A 366 -15.39 -4.50 -6.70
CA HIS A 366 -14.30 -5.42 -7.04
C HIS A 366 -14.71 -6.89 -7.19
N TYR A 367 -15.99 -7.22 -7.11
CA TYR A 367 -16.47 -8.60 -7.20
C TYR A 367 -17.83 -8.72 -7.90
N GLY A 368 -18.40 -7.62 -8.40
CA GLY A 368 -19.71 -7.57 -9.05
C GLY A 368 -19.79 -8.21 -10.45
N MET A 369 -18.79 -8.98 -10.87
CA MET A 369 -18.91 -9.80 -12.09
C MET A 369 -19.71 -11.04 -11.72
N TRP A 370 -21.01 -10.98 -11.99
CA TRP A 370 -21.86 -12.16 -11.99
C TRP A 370 -21.28 -13.18 -12.99
N ILE A 371 -21.06 -14.42 -12.55
CA ILE A 371 -20.59 -15.47 -13.45
C ILE A 371 -21.83 -15.98 -14.19
N ASN A 372 -22.18 -15.35 -15.31
CA ASN A 372 -23.40 -15.63 -16.07
C ASN A 372 -23.58 -17.12 -16.39
N GLU A 373 -22.49 -17.81 -16.71
CA GLU A 373 -22.50 -19.25 -17.05
C GLU A 373 -22.77 -20.17 -15.86
N ASP A 374 -22.43 -19.74 -14.63
CA ASP A 374 -22.55 -20.51 -13.39
C ASP A 374 -23.74 -20.03 -12.51
N GLY A 375 -24.52 -19.07 -13.01
CA GLY A 375 -25.63 -18.45 -12.29
C GLY A 375 -26.90 -19.29 -12.31
N PRO A 376 -27.71 -19.25 -11.24
CA PRO A 376 -29.10 -19.70 -11.32
C PRO A 376 -29.82 -18.87 -12.40
N ASP A 377 -30.84 -19.46 -13.02
CA ASP A 377 -31.74 -18.72 -13.92
C ASP A 377 -32.58 -17.73 -13.09
N VAL A 378 -31.98 -16.58 -12.78
CA VAL A 378 -32.61 -15.54 -11.97
C VAL A 378 -33.85 -15.00 -12.68
N ILE A 379 -33.86 -14.94 -14.02
CA ILE A 379 -35.02 -14.51 -14.77
C ILE A 379 -36.14 -15.53 -14.63
N GLY A 380 -35.88 -16.83 -14.79
CA GLY A 380 -36.87 -17.88 -14.55
C GLY A 380 -37.37 -17.91 -13.10
N MET A 381 -36.48 -17.73 -12.12
CA MET A 381 -36.86 -17.62 -10.70
C MET A 381 -37.72 -16.39 -10.42
N LEU A 382 -37.40 -15.23 -11.01
CA LEU A 382 -38.18 -14.01 -10.89
C LEU A 382 -39.51 -14.12 -11.64
N GLN A 383 -39.54 -14.71 -12.83
CA GLN A 383 -40.77 -14.99 -13.57
C GLN A 383 -41.70 -15.89 -12.75
N HIS A 384 -41.16 -16.96 -12.15
CA HIS A 384 -41.92 -17.81 -11.24
C HIS A 384 -42.40 -17.05 -10.00
N ALA A 385 -41.51 -16.30 -9.33
CA ALA A 385 -41.85 -15.57 -8.10
C ALA A 385 -42.85 -14.43 -8.34
N LEU A 386 -42.80 -13.78 -9.49
CA LEU A 386 -43.69 -12.69 -9.90
C LEU A 386 -44.92 -13.17 -10.67
N SER A 387 -45.08 -14.48 -10.86
CA SER A 387 -46.17 -15.08 -11.66
C SER A 387 -46.26 -14.54 -13.09
N ILE A 388 -45.12 -14.18 -13.69
CA ILE A 388 -45.02 -13.72 -15.07
C ILE A 388 -44.89 -14.97 -15.94
N GLN A 389 -45.96 -15.33 -16.65
CA GLN A 389 -45.88 -16.35 -17.68
C GLN A 389 -45.16 -15.78 -18.91
N PRO A 390 -44.30 -16.56 -19.58
CA PRO A 390 -43.83 -16.17 -20.91
C PRO A 390 -45.06 -16.01 -21.82
N PRO A 391 -45.09 -15.01 -22.72
CA PRO A 391 -46.16 -14.92 -23.70
C PRO A 391 -46.18 -16.24 -24.48
N ASP A 392 -47.36 -16.84 -24.61
CA ASP A 392 -47.59 -18.07 -25.39
C ASP A 392 -46.99 -17.91 -26.79
N GLY A 393 -45.77 -18.42 -26.96
CA GLY A 393 -45.00 -18.33 -28.18
C GLY A 393 -45.02 -19.67 -28.90
N ASP A 394 -45.87 -19.74 -29.93
CA ASP A 394 -45.90 -20.70 -31.02
C ASP A 394 -45.78 -22.18 -30.66
N LYS A 395 -46.94 -22.79 -30.42
CA LYS A 395 -47.18 -24.13 -30.95
C LYS A 395 -47.16 -24.02 -32.47
N ALA A 396 -46.00 -24.31 -33.07
CA ALA A 396 -45.92 -24.54 -34.51
C ALA A 396 -46.83 -25.73 -34.88
N PRO A 397 -47.59 -25.64 -35.99
CA PRO A 397 -48.57 -26.64 -36.41
C PRO A 397 -47.94 -27.99 -36.79
#